data_AF-A0A2V5XTY2-F1
#
_entry.id   AF-A0A2V5XTY2-F1
#
_cell.length_a   1.000
_cell.length_b   1.000
_cell.length_c   1.000
_cell.angle_alpha   90.00
_cell.angle_beta   90.00
_cell.angle_gamma   90.00
#
_symmetry.space_group_name_H-M   'P 1'
#
loop_
_entity.id
_entity.type
_entity.pdbx_description
1 polymer ?
#
loop_
_entity_poly.entity_id
_entity_poly.type
_entity_poly.pdbx_seq_one_letter_code
_entity_poly.pdbx_strand_id
1 'polypeptide(L)'
;MRERLSIYFLRHSSRWKMMSSSPVEPVDLLDLKLLPAWVKEPAKERIYEHASGEENDRRSRAPNRSRRDRAPRSRESKMSRESQNGRDRRARNRNHGDQRKVFRAIAPAEITVRFLPHSPAFESVVAQIKSASVAYSVFALARLFLEKPERYDVRLTAKTESPVYQLGKNDAMSLDRDFLERNAFRFAHEDFYKIDITQSDPIKGNFSNVARCRLSGTLLGPTNHHNYQPQLRGLYEQRFSRRMSFAEYQRQIEIVNDPALIERWKEEARTVTTYTTSRDEIPSTFASAVEAERHFRSNYLPGLVRSAEEVTIGGVLSRRLPDRTLNRTIEDAWTRETRSPSNMMQELAGRFRQAGLNVFRHRRGMLFVSPIRIRAFVHEQGGVSPSVNAILEAVAATPSINRKELADKLTVDLSIEDIESHKLALASDLRWLISEGHVIEFNDTSLDLP
;
A
#
# COMPACT_ATOMS: atom_id res chain seq x y z
N MET A 1 64.26 37.05 39.64
CA MET A 1 64.50 36.36 40.92
C MET A 1 63.17 36.30 41.66
N ARG A 2 62.66 35.10 42.01
CA ARG A 2 61.33 34.84 42.62
C ARG A 2 60.13 35.19 41.70
N GLU A 3 59.25 34.25 41.34
CA GLU A 3 58.18 33.56 42.11
C GLU A 3 56.95 34.48 42.36
N ARG A 4 55.68 34.05 42.22
CA ARG A 4 55.05 32.73 41.94
C ARG A 4 53.58 32.92 41.50
N LEU A 5 53.03 31.98 40.72
CA LEU A 5 51.60 31.51 40.66
C LEU A 5 50.48 32.59 40.44
N SER A 6 49.30 32.31 39.88
CA SER A 6 48.54 31.06 39.85
C SER A 6 47.42 31.07 38.77
N ILE A 7 47.06 29.86 38.31
CA ILE A 7 45.72 29.40 37.86
C ILE A 7 44.80 30.42 37.15
N TYR A 8 44.69 30.31 35.82
CA TYR A 8 43.51 30.79 35.09
C TYR A 8 42.44 29.68 35.01
N PHE A 9 41.34 29.86 35.75
CA PHE A 9 40.12 29.07 35.57
C PHE A 9 39.46 29.46 34.24
N LEU A 10 39.72 28.74 33.15
CA LEU A 10 38.91 28.84 31.93
C LEU A 10 37.55 28.16 32.14
N ARG A 11 36.69 28.88 32.86
CA ARG A 11 35.26 28.65 32.98
C ARG A 11 34.69 28.43 31.58
N HIS A 12 34.44 27.18 31.21
CA HIS A 12 33.78 26.83 29.96
C HIS A 12 32.34 27.35 30.03
N SER A 13 32.17 28.60 29.62
CA SER A 13 30.87 29.25 29.52
C SER A 13 30.02 28.38 28.61
N SER A 14 28.95 27.82 29.16
CA SER A 14 28.04 26.96 28.44
C SER A 14 27.46 27.75 27.27
N ARG A 15 28.03 27.59 26.08
CA ARG A 15 27.45 28.13 24.85
C ARG A 15 26.25 27.27 24.52
N TRP A 16 25.17 27.49 25.27
CA TRP A 16 23.80 27.17 24.90
C TRP A 16 23.63 27.76 23.51
N LYS A 17 23.86 26.92 22.50
CA LYS A 17 23.60 27.26 21.12
C LYS A 17 22.08 27.32 21.07
N MET A 18 21.56 28.54 21.24
CA MET A 18 20.19 28.84 20.87
C MET A 18 20.05 28.34 19.43
N MET A 19 19.40 27.20 19.29
CA MET A 19 18.77 26.82 18.05
C MET A 19 17.64 27.84 17.91
N SER A 20 18.00 29.01 17.38
CA SER A 20 17.05 29.99 16.89
C SER A 20 16.06 29.19 16.07
N SER A 21 14.82 29.10 16.56
CA SER A 21 13.78 28.34 15.88
C SER A 21 13.68 28.91 14.49
N SER A 22 14.15 28.15 13.49
CA SER A 22 13.66 28.30 12.13
C SER A 22 12.15 28.37 12.27
N PRO A 23 11.46 29.40 11.75
CA PRO A 23 10.03 29.37 11.66
C PRO A 23 9.68 28.02 11.05
N VAL A 24 8.91 27.21 11.77
CA VAL A 24 8.34 26.01 11.17
C VAL A 24 7.36 26.57 10.17
N GLU A 25 7.77 26.67 8.90
CA GLU A 25 6.89 27.11 7.83
C GLU A 25 5.65 26.22 7.92
N PRO A 26 4.45 26.82 8.10
CA PRO A 26 3.24 26.04 8.25
C PRO A 26 3.08 25.25 6.96
N VAL A 27 3.29 23.94 7.05
CA VAL A 27 3.44 23.04 5.91
C VAL A 27 2.25 23.28 4.98
N ASP A 28 2.52 23.75 3.77
CA ASP A 28 1.55 24.32 2.83
C ASP A 28 0.66 23.23 2.21
N LEU A 29 -0.18 22.66 3.06
CA LEU A 29 -1.07 21.56 2.79
C LEU A 29 -2.49 21.98 3.17
N LEU A 30 -3.35 21.95 2.16
CA LEU A 30 -4.81 22.05 2.27
C LEU A 30 -5.39 23.46 2.49
N ASP A 31 -4.91 24.47 1.75
CA ASP A 31 -5.83 25.55 1.35
C ASP A 31 -6.90 24.99 0.39
N LEU A 32 -8.04 24.64 0.98
CA LEU A 32 -9.18 24.05 0.27
C LEU A 32 -10.09 25.08 -0.41
N LYS A 33 -9.58 26.30 -0.64
CA LYS A 33 -10.10 27.22 -1.66
C LYS A 33 -9.30 27.19 -2.97
N LEU A 34 -8.13 26.54 -3.00
CA LEU A 34 -7.29 26.38 -4.19
C LEU A 34 -7.25 24.92 -4.67
N LEU A 35 -8.36 24.48 -5.29
CA LEU A 35 -8.42 23.18 -5.96
C LEU A 35 -7.47 23.15 -7.18
N PRO A 36 -6.53 22.19 -7.28
CA PRO A 36 -5.66 22.05 -8.44
C PRO A 36 -6.46 21.65 -9.68
N ALA A 37 -5.97 22.03 -10.87
CA ALA A 37 -6.73 22.02 -12.12
C ALA A 37 -7.32 20.66 -12.56
N TRP A 38 -6.81 19.53 -12.04
CA TRP A 38 -7.35 18.19 -12.31
C TRP A 38 -8.66 17.87 -11.57
N VAL A 39 -9.11 18.73 -10.64
CA VAL A 39 -10.48 18.71 -10.09
C VAL A 39 -11.46 19.45 -11.04
N LYS A 40 -11.01 19.91 -12.21
CA LYS A 40 -11.84 20.40 -13.33
C LYS A 40 -11.80 19.46 -14.53
N GLU A 41 -11.93 18.14 -14.32
CA GLU A 41 -12.56 17.34 -15.38
C GLU A 41 -14.04 17.77 -15.47
N PRO A 42 -14.58 18.06 -16.68
CA PRO A 42 -16.02 18.29 -16.83
C PRO A 42 -16.78 17.00 -16.48
N ALA A 43 -18.06 17.14 -16.13
CA ALA A 43 -18.90 16.02 -15.70
C ALA A 43 -19.01 14.91 -16.76
N LYS A 44 -18.15 13.89 -16.66
CA LYS A 44 -18.25 12.65 -17.45
C LYS A 44 -19.58 11.98 -17.13
N GLU A 45 -20.32 11.66 -18.18
CA GLU A 45 -21.77 11.43 -18.12
C GLU A 45 -22.15 10.26 -17.20
N ARG A 46 -23.09 10.52 -16.28
CA ARG A 46 -23.97 9.57 -15.58
C ARG A 46 -23.43 8.14 -15.31
N ILE A 47 -22.26 8.01 -14.69
CA ILE A 47 -21.70 6.70 -14.27
C ILE A 47 -22.46 6.08 -13.06
N TYR A 48 -23.71 6.49 -12.79
CA TYR A 48 -24.53 6.08 -11.65
C TYR A 48 -25.77 5.23 -12.02
N GLU A 49 -25.97 4.88 -13.30
CA GLU A 49 -27.13 4.08 -13.76
C GLU A 49 -26.83 2.58 -13.97
N HIS A 50 -25.60 2.13 -13.73
CA HIS A 50 -25.17 0.72 -13.90
C HIS A 50 -24.59 0.09 -12.63
N ALA A 51 -25.31 0.25 -11.51
CA ALA A 51 -25.03 -0.43 -10.23
C ALA A 51 -26.28 -1.08 -9.59
N SER A 52 -27.36 -1.25 -10.36
CA SER A 52 -28.63 -1.83 -9.89
C SER A 52 -29.27 -2.72 -10.95
N GLY A 53 -28.86 -3.99 -10.98
CA GLY A 53 -29.41 -5.05 -11.83
C GLY A 53 -28.86 -6.40 -11.37
N GLU A 54 -29.71 -7.44 -11.39
CA GLU A 54 -29.40 -8.83 -10.99
C GLU A 54 -29.23 -9.15 -9.48
N GLU A 55 -30.21 -8.85 -8.62
CA GLU A 55 -30.58 -9.83 -7.57
C GLU A 55 -32.02 -9.69 -7.01
N ASN A 56 -33.03 -10.10 -7.79
CA ASN A 56 -34.23 -10.79 -7.29
C ASN A 56 -35.15 -11.23 -8.44
N ASP A 57 -35.13 -12.52 -8.79
CA ASP A 57 -36.39 -13.22 -9.11
C ASP A 57 -36.25 -14.74 -8.95
N ARG A 58 -36.62 -15.27 -7.76
CA ARG A 58 -36.57 -16.71 -7.45
C ARG A 58 -37.65 -17.13 -6.46
N ARG A 59 -38.91 -17.22 -6.92
CA ARG A 59 -39.92 -18.15 -6.35
C ARG A 59 -41.16 -18.32 -7.25
N SER A 60 -41.21 -19.45 -7.96
CA SER A 60 -42.46 -20.16 -8.25
C SER A 60 -42.22 -21.66 -8.46
N ARG A 61 -43.03 -22.47 -7.80
CA ARG A 61 -43.16 -23.94 -7.84
C ARG A 61 -44.63 -24.20 -8.27
N ALA A 62 -45.06 -25.26 -8.96
CA ALA A 62 -44.48 -26.51 -9.49
C ALA A 62 -45.44 -26.97 -10.64
N PRO A 63 -45.71 -28.26 -10.99
CA PRO A 63 -45.00 -29.53 -10.73
C PRO A 63 -44.82 -30.49 -11.94
N ASN A 64 -43.73 -31.28 -11.87
CA ASN A 64 -43.56 -32.70 -12.24
C ASN A 64 -44.62 -33.42 -13.12
N ARG A 65 -44.17 -34.00 -14.26
CA ARG A 65 -44.66 -35.31 -14.80
C ARG A 65 -43.52 -36.07 -15.51
N SER A 66 -43.69 -37.38 -15.75
CA SER A 66 -42.58 -38.31 -16.03
C SER A 66 -42.89 -39.39 -17.09
N ARG A 67 -41.85 -40.18 -17.44
CA ARG A 67 -41.76 -41.29 -18.42
C ARG A 67 -41.57 -40.82 -19.88
N ARG A 68 -40.56 -41.24 -20.68
CA ARG A 68 -39.81 -42.51 -20.90
C ARG A 68 -40.54 -43.48 -21.83
N ASP A 69 -40.08 -43.61 -23.09
CA ASP A 69 -39.73 -44.92 -23.70
C ASP A 69 -39.15 -44.91 -25.15
N ARG A 70 -38.30 -45.92 -25.40
CA ARG A 70 -38.04 -46.64 -26.68
C ARG A 70 -37.35 -45.93 -27.88
N ALA A 71 -36.89 -46.77 -28.82
CA ALA A 71 -35.90 -46.49 -29.88
C ALA A 71 -36.24 -47.29 -31.19
N PRO A 72 -35.28 -47.78 -32.02
CA PRO A 72 -34.60 -47.02 -33.09
C PRO A 72 -34.81 -47.58 -34.52
N ARG A 73 -34.49 -46.78 -35.55
CA ARG A 73 -34.31 -47.16 -36.97
C ARG A 73 -33.34 -46.19 -37.67
N SER A 74 -32.72 -46.46 -38.83
CA SER A 74 -32.02 -47.66 -39.33
C SER A 74 -31.39 -47.37 -40.71
N ARG A 75 -30.11 -47.72 -40.92
CA ARG A 75 -29.40 -47.94 -42.21
C ARG A 75 -29.58 -46.92 -43.37
N GLU A 76 -28.45 -46.47 -43.92
CA GLU A 76 -28.09 -46.83 -45.31
C GLU A 76 -26.56 -46.85 -45.52
N SER A 77 -26.08 -47.34 -46.67
CA SER A 77 -24.68 -47.78 -46.87
C SER A 77 -24.12 -47.53 -48.28
N LYS A 78 -22.80 -47.29 -48.37
CA LYS A 78 -21.87 -47.46 -49.52
C LYS A 78 -20.43 -47.38 -48.93
N MET A 79 -19.48 -48.31 -49.07
CA MET A 79 -18.84 -48.93 -50.27
C MET A 79 -18.18 -47.89 -51.19
N SER A 80 -16.89 -47.94 -51.58
CA SER A 80 -15.74 -48.85 -51.34
C SER A 80 -14.41 -48.06 -51.61
N ARG A 81 -13.15 -48.51 -51.47
CA ARG A 81 -12.43 -49.81 -51.25
C ARG A 81 -11.41 -49.60 -50.07
N GLU A 82 -10.34 -50.34 -49.70
CA GLU A 82 -9.28 -51.15 -50.36
C GLU A 82 -8.26 -50.34 -51.20
N SER A 83 -6.93 -50.50 -51.12
CA SER A 83 -6.10 -51.56 -50.50
C SER A 83 -4.82 -51.03 -49.80
N GLN A 84 -4.03 -51.95 -49.22
CA GLN A 84 -2.68 -51.78 -48.63
C GLN A 84 -1.71 -51.05 -49.60
N ASN A 85 -0.60 -50.40 -49.19
CA ASN A 85 0.49 -50.99 -48.39
C ASN A 85 1.60 -49.94 -48.02
N GLY A 86 2.44 -50.25 -47.02
CA GLY A 86 3.89 -49.92 -47.05
C GLY A 86 4.46 -48.59 -46.52
N ARG A 87 5.25 -48.71 -45.44
CA ARG A 87 6.51 -47.97 -45.10
C ARG A 87 6.50 -46.51 -44.62
N ASP A 88 7.03 -46.36 -43.40
CA ASP A 88 7.98 -45.34 -42.94
C ASP A 88 7.81 -43.86 -43.35
N ARG A 89 7.31 -43.05 -42.40
CA ARG A 89 7.83 -41.70 -42.15
C ARG A 89 7.77 -41.35 -40.66
N ARG A 90 8.92 -41.00 -40.09
CA ARG A 90 9.11 -40.73 -38.66
C ARG A 90 8.39 -39.44 -38.23
N ALA A 91 7.15 -39.55 -37.76
CA ALA A 91 6.44 -38.46 -37.10
C ALA A 91 7.13 -38.13 -35.75
N ARG A 92 8.03 -37.13 -35.77
CA ARG A 92 8.86 -36.76 -34.62
C ARG A 92 7.98 -36.20 -33.49
N ASN A 93 7.84 -36.99 -32.44
CA ASN A 93 7.02 -36.72 -31.25
C ASN A 93 7.15 -35.26 -30.77
N ARG A 94 6.07 -34.48 -30.92
CA ARG A 94 5.92 -33.10 -30.41
C ARG A 94 4.95 -33.05 -29.22
N ASN A 95 5.12 -33.94 -28.24
CA ASN A 95 4.68 -33.67 -26.88
C ASN A 95 5.48 -32.49 -26.30
N HIS A 96 5.11 -31.28 -26.72
CA HIS A 96 5.49 -30.06 -26.03
C HIS A 96 4.68 -30.03 -24.74
N GLY A 97 5.22 -30.67 -23.70
CA GLY A 97 4.53 -30.83 -22.43
C GLY A 97 4.19 -29.47 -21.86
N ASP A 98 2.89 -29.18 -21.77
CA ASP A 98 2.36 -28.03 -21.04
C ASP A 98 2.66 -28.22 -19.55
N GLN A 99 3.90 -27.93 -19.17
CA GLN A 99 4.30 -27.68 -17.80
C GLN A 99 3.65 -26.37 -17.35
N ARG A 100 2.33 -26.41 -17.20
CA ARG A 100 1.61 -25.55 -16.27
C ARG A 100 2.36 -25.67 -14.97
N LYS A 101 3.13 -24.63 -14.66
CA LYS A 101 3.77 -24.50 -13.36
C LYS A 101 2.62 -24.61 -12.37
N VAL A 102 2.55 -25.73 -11.66
CA VAL A 102 1.66 -25.88 -10.52
C VAL A 102 2.20 -24.88 -9.51
N PHE A 103 1.69 -23.66 -9.58
CA PHE A 103 1.69 -22.76 -8.45
C PHE A 103 1.03 -23.58 -7.35
N ARG A 104 1.85 -24.10 -6.43
CA ARG A 104 1.34 -24.53 -5.12
C ARG A 104 0.51 -23.35 -4.67
N ALA A 105 -0.80 -23.56 -4.52
CA ALA A 105 -1.64 -22.60 -3.84
C ALA A 105 -1.05 -22.49 -2.45
N ILE A 106 -0.32 -21.39 -2.23
CA ILE A 106 0.09 -20.99 -0.88
C ILE A 106 -1.23 -20.87 -0.15
N ALA A 107 -1.42 -21.67 0.92
CA ALA A 107 -2.66 -21.65 1.67
C ALA A 107 -2.96 -20.18 2.00
N PRO A 108 -4.17 -19.67 1.73
CA PRO A 108 -4.48 -18.27 1.93
C PRO A 108 -4.20 -17.95 3.39
N ALA A 109 -3.33 -16.97 3.65
CA ALA A 109 -2.98 -16.58 4.99
C ALA A 109 -4.27 -16.25 5.76
N GLU A 110 -4.48 -16.91 6.91
CA GLU A 110 -5.71 -16.78 7.71
C GLU A 110 -5.69 -15.47 8.54
N ILE A 111 -5.56 -14.35 7.82
CA ILE A 111 -5.29 -13.03 8.36
C ILE A 111 -6.25 -12.03 7.74
N THR A 112 -6.99 -11.35 8.61
CA THR A 112 -7.90 -10.28 8.21
C THR A 112 -7.08 -9.00 8.05
N VAL A 113 -7.01 -8.49 6.81
CA VAL A 113 -6.43 -7.18 6.51
C VAL A 113 -7.53 -6.13 6.51
N ARG A 114 -7.38 -5.06 7.30
CA ARG A 114 -8.27 -3.88 7.29
C ARG A 114 -7.46 -2.61 7.06
N PHE A 115 -8.06 -1.66 6.36
CA PHE A 115 -7.49 -0.33 6.12
C PHE A 115 -8.15 0.69 7.04
N LEU A 116 -7.34 1.49 7.73
CA LEU A 116 -7.75 2.51 8.67
C LEU A 116 -7.30 3.90 8.16
N PRO A 117 -8.05 4.98 8.40
CA PRO A 117 -7.59 6.32 8.05
C PRO A 117 -6.46 6.73 9.01
N HIS A 118 -5.35 7.22 8.46
CA HIS A 118 -4.17 7.63 9.23
C HIS A 118 -4.48 8.87 10.08
N SER A 119 -4.23 8.82 11.39
CA SER A 119 -4.83 9.76 12.35
C SER A 119 -4.55 11.25 12.07
N PRO A 120 -3.32 11.71 11.79
CA PRO A 120 -3.07 13.12 11.43
C PRO A 120 -3.85 13.57 10.19
N ALA A 121 -3.89 12.74 9.14
CA ALA A 121 -4.64 13.05 7.92
C ALA A 121 -6.15 13.05 8.14
N PHE A 122 -6.65 12.19 9.04
CA PHE A 122 -8.04 12.19 9.48
C PHE A 122 -8.40 13.47 10.26
N GLU A 123 -7.55 13.92 11.17
CA GLU A 123 -7.75 15.14 11.95
C GLU A 123 -7.78 16.39 11.08
N SER A 124 -6.90 16.51 10.06
CA SER A 124 -6.97 17.58 9.06
C SER A 124 -8.30 17.59 8.30
N VAL A 125 -8.79 16.42 7.87
CA VAL A 125 -10.08 16.28 7.18
C VAL A 125 -11.25 16.63 8.11
N VAL A 126 -11.20 16.27 9.39
CA VAL A 126 -12.20 16.69 10.39
C VAL A 126 -12.18 18.22 10.60
N ALA A 127 -11.00 18.84 10.67
CA ALA A 127 -10.88 20.29 10.82
C ALA A 127 -11.45 21.03 9.59
N GLN A 128 -11.18 20.53 8.38
CA GLN A 128 -11.83 21.01 7.14
C GLN A 128 -13.35 20.89 7.22
N ILE A 129 -13.88 19.70 7.53
CA ILE A 129 -15.33 19.48 7.54
C ILE A 129 -16.00 20.36 8.62
N LYS A 130 -15.29 20.75 9.68
CA LYS A 130 -15.80 21.71 10.68
C LYS A 130 -15.72 23.17 10.24
N SER A 131 -14.85 23.55 9.31
CA SER A 131 -14.75 24.93 8.80
C SER A 131 -15.60 25.20 7.56
N ALA A 132 -16.00 24.16 6.82
CA ALA A 132 -16.91 24.23 5.68
C ALA A 132 -18.35 23.83 6.06
N SER A 133 -19.35 24.65 5.74
CA SER A 133 -20.79 24.38 5.95
C SER A 133 -21.38 23.35 4.96
N VAL A 134 -20.60 22.34 4.58
CA VAL A 134 -20.81 21.55 3.36
C VAL A 134 -20.80 20.06 3.66
N ALA A 135 -21.70 19.31 3.02
CA ALA A 135 -21.76 17.86 3.08
C ALA A 135 -20.79 17.20 2.08
N TYR A 136 -19.96 16.29 2.59
CA TYR A 136 -19.00 15.52 1.80
C TYR A 136 -19.43 14.05 1.70
N SER A 137 -19.28 13.45 0.52
CA SER A 137 -19.53 12.01 0.34
C SER A 137 -18.48 11.17 1.09
N VAL A 138 -18.94 10.30 2.01
CA VAL A 138 -18.05 9.41 2.77
C VAL A 138 -17.37 8.39 1.85
N PHE A 139 -18.01 8.02 0.73
CA PHE A 139 -17.41 7.18 -0.31
C PHE A 139 -16.25 7.89 -1.02
N ALA A 140 -16.41 9.17 -1.37
CA ALA A 140 -15.34 9.95 -2.00
C ALA A 140 -14.15 10.14 -1.05
N LEU A 141 -14.41 10.46 0.22
CA LEU A 141 -13.39 10.54 1.27
C LEU A 141 -12.67 9.20 1.45
N ALA A 142 -13.40 8.08 1.50
CA ALA A 142 -12.81 6.75 1.65
C ALA A 142 -11.87 6.38 0.48
N ARG A 143 -12.23 6.71 -0.76
CA ARG A 143 -11.34 6.54 -1.93
C ARG A 143 -10.11 7.46 -1.87
N LEU A 144 -10.27 8.70 -1.40
CA LEU A 144 -9.15 9.61 -1.17
C LEU A 144 -8.18 9.02 -0.14
N PHE A 145 -8.65 8.49 0.99
CA PHE A 145 -7.77 7.84 1.96
C PHE A 145 -6.99 6.65 1.36
N LEU A 146 -7.63 5.80 0.55
CA LEU A 146 -7.01 4.59 -0.03
C LEU A 146 -6.03 4.83 -1.20
N GLU A 147 -6.15 5.96 -1.91
CA GLU A 147 -5.33 6.30 -3.08
C GLU A 147 -3.82 6.41 -2.76
N LYS A 148 -3.45 6.93 -1.58
CA LYS A 148 -2.06 7.17 -1.18
C LYS A 148 -1.68 6.39 0.09
N PRO A 149 -0.53 5.67 0.11
CA PRO A 149 -0.09 4.89 1.26
C PRO A 149 0.32 5.72 2.48
N GLU A 150 0.49 7.04 2.33
CA GLU A 150 0.72 7.99 3.43
C GLU A 150 -0.58 8.39 4.14
N ARG A 151 -1.75 8.04 3.61
CA ARG A 151 -3.07 8.43 4.17
C ARG A 151 -3.81 7.29 4.88
N TYR A 152 -3.35 6.05 4.76
CA TYR A 152 -3.95 4.91 5.47
C TYR A 152 -2.92 4.12 6.28
N ASP A 153 -3.39 3.56 7.38
CA ASP A 153 -2.70 2.51 8.14
C ASP A 153 -3.35 1.15 7.80
N VAL A 154 -2.59 0.07 7.92
CA VAL A 154 -3.04 -1.30 7.68
C VAL A 154 -3.04 -2.06 8.99
N ARG A 155 -4.22 -2.47 9.44
CA ARG A 155 -4.44 -3.40 10.55
C ARG A 155 -4.43 -4.83 10.01
N LEU A 156 -3.53 -5.64 10.56
CA LEU A 156 -3.40 -7.06 10.33
C LEU A 156 -3.91 -7.78 11.59
N THR A 157 -4.98 -8.55 11.47
CA THR A 157 -5.50 -9.38 12.56
C THR A 157 -5.34 -10.84 12.16
N ALA A 158 -4.41 -11.53 12.81
CA ALA A 158 -4.22 -12.97 12.68
C ALA A 158 -5.39 -13.75 13.30
N LYS A 159 -5.73 -14.89 12.71
CA LYS A 159 -6.50 -15.94 13.40
C LYS A 159 -5.57 -16.66 14.40
N THR A 160 -6.14 -17.17 15.49
CA THR A 160 -5.44 -17.70 16.69
C THR A 160 -4.39 -18.78 16.42
N GLU A 161 -4.42 -19.42 15.24
CA GLU A 161 -3.49 -20.48 14.83
C GLU A 161 -2.35 -19.99 13.91
N SER A 162 -2.25 -18.68 13.62
CA SER A 162 -1.27 -18.12 12.67
C SER A 162 -0.89 -16.65 12.99
N PRO A 163 -0.22 -16.38 14.13
CA PRO A 163 0.17 -15.04 14.55
C PRO A 163 1.16 -14.37 13.57
N VAL A 164 1.17 -13.02 13.55
CA VAL A 164 2.16 -12.25 12.79
C VAL A 164 3.44 -12.14 13.61
N TYR A 165 4.59 -12.42 12.99
CA TYR A 165 5.90 -12.25 13.60
C TYR A 165 6.52 -10.91 13.19
N GLN A 166 7.10 -10.20 14.16
CA GLN A 166 7.77 -8.91 14.00
C GLN A 166 9.24 -8.97 14.46
N LEU A 167 10.11 -8.18 13.83
CA LEU A 167 11.53 -8.09 14.17
C LEU A 167 11.86 -6.82 14.97
N GLY A 168 11.49 -6.82 16.26
CA GLY A 168 11.90 -5.78 17.20
C GLY A 168 11.24 -4.42 16.95
N LYS A 169 12.05 -3.42 16.59
CA LYS A 169 11.59 -2.09 16.15
C LYS A 169 11.69 -1.89 14.64
N ASN A 170 12.20 -2.88 13.90
CA ASN A 170 12.42 -2.78 12.47
C ASN A 170 11.15 -3.32 11.80
N ASP A 171 10.62 -2.60 10.80
CA ASP A 171 9.32 -2.89 10.18
C ASP A 171 9.26 -4.19 9.34
N ALA A 172 10.26 -5.06 9.48
CA ALA A 172 10.28 -6.39 8.92
C ALA A 172 9.32 -7.32 9.68
N MET A 173 8.29 -7.78 8.97
CA MET A 173 7.29 -8.71 9.47
C MET A 173 7.09 -9.88 8.51
N SER A 174 6.67 -11.02 9.04
CA SER A 174 6.37 -12.22 8.25
C SER A 174 5.39 -13.15 8.98
N LEU A 175 4.79 -14.05 8.22
CA LEU A 175 3.90 -15.10 8.73
C LEU A 175 4.69 -16.39 9.03
N ASP A 176 5.83 -16.57 8.36
CA ASP A 176 6.77 -17.65 8.62
C ASP A 176 7.85 -17.15 9.60
N ARG A 177 7.81 -17.66 10.83
CA ARG A 177 8.82 -17.40 11.85
C ARG A 177 10.22 -17.77 11.36
N ASP A 178 10.38 -18.90 10.66
CA ASP A 178 11.68 -19.32 10.14
C ASP A 178 12.16 -18.35 9.05
N PHE A 179 11.28 -17.80 8.22
CA PHE A 179 11.67 -16.79 7.22
C PHE A 179 12.20 -15.52 7.89
N LEU A 180 11.50 -15.05 8.93
CA LEU A 180 11.92 -13.88 9.70
C LEU A 180 13.26 -14.17 10.41
N GLU A 181 13.39 -15.29 11.12
CA GLU A 181 14.64 -15.68 11.77
C GLU A 181 15.81 -15.88 10.79
N ARG A 182 15.59 -16.47 9.60
CA ARG A 182 16.64 -16.67 8.57
C ARG A 182 17.07 -15.37 7.87
N ASN A 183 16.31 -14.29 7.98
CA ASN A 183 16.67 -12.97 7.44
C ASN A 183 16.90 -11.90 8.51
N ALA A 184 16.71 -12.23 9.80
CA ALA A 184 16.77 -11.29 10.91
C ALA A 184 18.08 -10.48 10.95
N PHE A 185 19.23 -11.14 10.78
CA PHE A 185 20.52 -10.47 10.67
C PHE A 185 20.53 -9.48 9.49
N ARG A 186 20.06 -9.88 8.31
CA ARG A 186 20.01 -9.02 7.11
C ARG A 186 19.09 -7.80 7.25
N PHE A 187 18.10 -7.84 8.15
CA PHE A 187 17.14 -6.75 8.37
C PHE A 187 17.46 -5.87 9.59
N ALA A 188 18.39 -6.28 10.45
CA ALA A 188 18.69 -5.59 11.71
C ALA A 188 20.19 -5.44 12.02
N HIS A 189 21.12 -5.99 11.21
CA HIS A 189 22.55 -5.92 11.53
C HIS A 189 23.10 -4.49 11.70
N GLU A 190 22.58 -3.52 10.95
CA GLU A 190 22.96 -2.10 11.03
C GLU A 190 22.67 -1.48 12.41
N ASP A 191 21.67 -1.99 13.14
CA ASP A 191 21.31 -1.50 14.48
C ASP A 191 22.17 -2.09 15.61
N PHE A 192 22.99 -3.11 15.33
CA PHE A 192 23.77 -3.86 16.32
C PHE A 192 25.27 -3.93 15.99
N TYR A 193 25.66 -3.81 14.72
CA TYR A 193 27.03 -3.93 14.23
C TYR A 193 27.43 -2.74 13.37
N LYS A 194 28.57 -2.14 13.70
CA LYS A 194 29.29 -1.26 12.80
C LYS A 194 30.05 -2.12 11.78
N ILE A 195 29.76 -1.90 10.50
CA ILE A 195 30.36 -2.63 9.38
C ILE A 195 31.51 -1.79 8.82
N ASP A 196 32.74 -2.16 9.17
CA ASP A 196 33.95 -1.49 8.69
C ASP A 196 34.59 -2.31 7.57
N ILE A 197 34.43 -1.81 6.35
CA ILE A 197 35.06 -2.36 5.14
C ILE A 197 36.45 -1.75 5.02
N THR A 198 37.48 -2.58 5.11
CA THR A 198 38.90 -2.18 5.06
C THR A 198 39.61 -2.87 3.91
N GLN A 199 40.65 -2.24 3.35
CA GLN A 199 41.52 -2.88 2.36
C GLN A 199 42.77 -3.41 3.07
N SER A 200 42.96 -4.73 3.04
CA SER A 200 44.14 -5.39 3.63
C SER A 200 45.43 -5.05 2.90
N ASP A 201 46.54 -5.68 3.27
CA ASP A 201 47.73 -5.71 2.42
C ASP A 201 47.42 -6.35 1.04
N PRO A 202 48.15 -5.97 -0.03
CA PRO A 202 48.03 -6.60 -1.34
C PRO A 202 48.33 -8.10 -1.30
N ILE A 203 47.51 -8.90 -1.99
CA ILE A 203 47.65 -10.36 -2.00
C ILE A 203 48.94 -10.77 -2.70
N LYS A 204 49.91 -11.23 -1.91
CA LYS A 204 51.22 -11.69 -2.40
C LYS A 204 51.09 -13.03 -3.14
N GLY A 205 51.19 -12.99 -4.46
CA GLY A 205 51.23 -14.16 -5.33
C GLY A 205 51.29 -13.78 -6.81
N ASN A 206 51.89 -14.64 -7.63
CA ASN A 206 51.83 -14.51 -9.09
C ASN A 206 50.61 -15.29 -9.59
N PHE A 207 49.58 -14.57 -10.03
CA PHE A 207 48.29 -15.14 -10.42
C PHE A 207 48.12 -15.04 -11.93
N SER A 208 48.18 -16.19 -12.63
CA SER A 208 48.15 -16.26 -14.09
C SER A 208 46.74 -16.46 -14.68
N ASN A 209 45.76 -16.80 -13.84
CA ASN A 209 44.37 -17.04 -14.24
C ASN A 209 43.39 -16.57 -13.15
N VAL A 210 42.12 -16.37 -13.53
CA VAL A 210 40.98 -16.28 -12.61
C VAL A 210 39.83 -17.13 -13.15
N ALA A 211 39.23 -17.94 -12.29
CA ALA A 211 38.01 -18.66 -12.59
C ALA A 211 36.80 -17.71 -12.49
N ARG A 212 35.95 -17.69 -13.52
CA ARG A 212 34.73 -16.88 -13.63
C ARG A 212 33.51 -17.79 -13.79
N CYS A 213 32.44 -17.54 -13.04
CA CYS A 213 31.17 -18.23 -13.27
C CYS A 213 30.47 -17.65 -14.51
N ARG A 214 30.30 -18.44 -15.57
CA ARG A 214 29.64 -18.02 -16.83
C ARG A 214 28.17 -17.61 -16.64
N LEU A 215 27.52 -18.08 -15.57
CA LEU A 215 26.11 -17.82 -15.26
C LEU A 215 25.87 -16.55 -14.44
N SER A 216 26.86 -16.06 -13.68
CA SER A 216 26.71 -14.88 -12.81
C SER A 216 27.76 -13.80 -13.01
N GLY A 217 28.74 -14.01 -13.88
CA GLY A 217 29.90 -13.12 -14.10
C GLY A 217 30.88 -13.05 -12.94
N THR A 218 30.56 -13.64 -11.79
CA THR A 218 31.31 -13.53 -10.53
C THR A 218 32.67 -14.22 -10.64
N LEU A 219 33.70 -13.55 -10.10
CA LEU A 219 35.05 -14.08 -10.00
C LEU A 219 35.15 -15.00 -8.76
N LEU A 220 35.72 -16.19 -8.96
CA LEU A 220 36.00 -17.19 -7.90
C LEU A 220 37.49 -17.21 -7.52
N GLY A 221 38.28 -16.31 -8.11
CA GLY A 221 39.74 -16.24 -7.97
C GLY A 221 40.52 -17.27 -8.79
N PRO A 222 41.86 -17.24 -8.67
CA PRO A 222 42.78 -18.13 -9.37
C PRO A 222 42.60 -19.58 -8.95
N THR A 223 42.74 -20.52 -9.88
CA THR A 223 42.57 -21.97 -9.61
C THR A 223 43.54 -22.50 -8.55
N ASN A 224 44.67 -21.79 -8.36
CA ASN A 224 45.76 -22.15 -7.46
C ASN A 224 45.64 -21.47 -6.08
N HIS A 225 44.61 -20.65 -5.85
CA HIS A 225 44.40 -19.92 -4.60
C HIS A 225 43.55 -20.74 -3.61
N HIS A 226 43.92 -20.74 -2.32
CA HIS A 226 43.28 -21.59 -1.31
C HIS A 226 41.77 -21.32 -1.14
N ASN A 227 41.32 -20.07 -1.32
CA ASN A 227 39.90 -19.72 -1.22
C ASN A 227 39.06 -20.10 -2.45
N TYR A 228 39.66 -20.53 -3.57
CA TYR A 228 38.92 -20.93 -4.78
C TYR A 228 37.92 -22.06 -4.51
N GLN A 229 38.35 -23.14 -3.85
CA GLN A 229 37.49 -24.29 -3.57
C GLN A 229 36.35 -23.98 -2.57
N PRO A 230 36.58 -23.24 -1.46
CA PRO A 230 35.52 -22.69 -0.63
C PRO A 230 34.54 -21.77 -1.37
N GLN A 231 35.03 -20.78 -2.13
CA GLN A 231 34.18 -19.82 -2.85
C GLN A 231 33.31 -20.50 -3.92
N LEU A 232 33.87 -21.47 -4.66
CA LEU A 232 33.17 -22.28 -5.65
C LEU A 232 32.01 -23.07 -5.03
N ARG A 233 32.22 -23.75 -3.89
CA ARG A 233 31.14 -24.44 -3.16
C ARG A 233 30.11 -23.47 -2.60
N GLY A 234 30.53 -22.39 -1.93
CA GLY A 234 29.61 -21.42 -1.34
C GLY A 234 28.69 -20.76 -2.38
N LEU A 235 29.22 -20.36 -3.54
CA LEU A 235 28.41 -19.75 -4.60
C LEU A 235 27.44 -20.77 -5.23
N TYR A 236 27.87 -22.02 -5.42
CA TYR A 236 26.97 -23.11 -5.82
C TYR A 236 25.82 -23.30 -4.83
N GLU A 237 26.14 -23.47 -3.53
CA GLU A 237 25.16 -23.73 -2.47
C GLU A 237 24.13 -22.59 -2.35
N GLN A 238 24.59 -21.34 -2.38
CA GLN A 238 23.73 -20.16 -2.25
C GLN A 238 22.82 -19.89 -3.46
N ARG A 239 23.30 -20.11 -4.70
CA ARG A 239 22.60 -19.64 -5.92
C ARG A 239 22.14 -20.74 -6.89
N PHE A 240 22.84 -21.88 -6.95
CA PHE A 240 22.68 -22.85 -8.04
C PHE A 240 22.25 -24.25 -7.60
N SER A 241 22.42 -24.61 -6.33
CA SER A 241 21.99 -25.85 -5.69
C SER A 241 20.54 -26.27 -5.99
N ARG A 242 19.64 -25.31 -6.16
CA ARG A 242 18.21 -25.53 -6.50
C ARG A 242 17.92 -25.66 -8.00
N ARG A 243 18.93 -25.59 -8.87
CA ARG A 243 18.76 -25.50 -10.34
C ARG A 243 19.57 -26.52 -11.13
N MET A 244 20.69 -27.01 -10.59
CA MET A 244 21.60 -27.96 -11.25
C MET A 244 22.46 -28.69 -10.22
N SER A 245 23.06 -29.81 -10.61
CA SER A 245 24.06 -30.51 -9.79
C SER A 245 25.40 -29.77 -9.75
N PHE A 246 26.23 -30.10 -8.76
CA PHE A 246 27.57 -29.53 -8.61
C PHE A 246 28.47 -29.83 -9.83
N ALA A 247 28.36 -31.02 -10.41
CA ALA A 247 29.13 -31.41 -11.60
C ALA A 247 28.70 -30.66 -12.87
N GLU A 248 27.43 -30.28 -13.00
CA GLU A 248 26.95 -29.41 -14.06
C GLU A 248 27.39 -27.95 -13.84
N TYR A 249 27.33 -27.47 -12.60
CA TYR A 249 27.82 -26.13 -12.24
C TYR A 249 29.32 -25.98 -12.50
N GLN A 250 30.14 -26.99 -12.18
CA GLN A 250 31.58 -26.97 -12.44
C GLN A 250 31.91 -26.83 -13.94
N ARG A 251 31.05 -27.32 -14.85
CA ARG A 251 31.19 -27.13 -16.31
C ARG A 251 30.82 -25.72 -16.78
N GLN A 252 30.24 -24.88 -15.92
CA GLN A 252 29.90 -23.47 -16.18
C GLN A 252 30.95 -22.49 -15.61
N ILE A 253 32.09 -23.02 -15.15
CA ILE A 253 33.23 -22.22 -14.67
C ILE A 253 34.24 -22.11 -15.81
N GLU A 254 34.55 -20.88 -16.18
CA GLU A 254 35.48 -20.53 -17.25
C GLU A 254 36.78 -20.04 -16.62
N ILE A 255 37.93 -20.58 -17.03
CA ILE A 255 39.24 -20.12 -16.58
C ILE A 255 39.71 -19.05 -17.57
N VAL A 256 39.79 -17.79 -17.11
CA VAL A 256 40.13 -16.64 -17.94
C VAL A 256 41.51 -16.10 -17.54
N ASN A 257 42.38 -15.91 -18.54
CA ASN A 257 43.74 -15.41 -18.36
C ASN A 257 43.79 -13.90 -18.74
N ASP A 258 42.91 -13.11 -18.13
CA ASP A 258 42.77 -11.66 -18.39
C ASP A 258 43.35 -10.86 -17.22
N PRO A 259 44.41 -10.04 -17.43
CA PRO A 259 45.00 -9.23 -16.35
C PRO A 259 44.00 -8.26 -15.71
N ALA A 260 43.02 -7.74 -16.45
CA ALA A 260 42.01 -6.83 -15.89
C ALA A 260 41.04 -7.56 -14.93
N LEU A 261 40.79 -8.85 -15.11
CA LEU A 261 40.03 -9.66 -14.16
C LEU A 261 40.89 -10.14 -12.99
N ILE A 262 42.20 -10.32 -13.20
CA ILE A 262 43.16 -10.66 -12.14
C ILE A 262 43.30 -9.49 -11.15
N GLU A 263 43.43 -8.24 -11.61
CA GLU A 263 43.47 -7.07 -10.71
C GLU A 263 42.12 -6.81 -10.01
N ARG A 264 40.98 -6.90 -10.72
CA ARG A 264 39.66 -6.79 -10.07
C ARG A 264 39.44 -7.84 -8.99
N TRP A 265 39.83 -9.09 -9.23
CA TRP A 265 39.77 -10.11 -8.19
C TRP A 265 40.70 -9.81 -7.01
N LYS A 266 41.91 -9.26 -7.25
CA LYS A 266 42.79 -8.81 -6.15
C LYS A 266 42.15 -7.69 -5.34
N GLU A 267 41.45 -6.74 -5.97
CA GLU A 267 40.70 -5.67 -5.29
C GLU A 267 39.54 -6.23 -4.46
N GLU A 268 38.72 -7.11 -5.05
CA GLU A 268 37.63 -7.82 -4.35
C GLU A 268 38.15 -8.63 -3.16
N ALA A 269 39.21 -9.42 -3.33
CA ALA A 269 39.77 -10.28 -2.29
C ALA A 269 40.68 -9.55 -1.28
N ARG A 270 41.07 -8.30 -1.56
CA ARG A 270 41.69 -7.35 -0.59
C ARG A 270 40.65 -6.68 0.31
N THR A 271 39.36 -6.76 -0.04
CA THR A 271 38.28 -6.09 0.68
C THR A 271 37.82 -6.95 1.87
N VAL A 272 38.26 -6.58 3.08
CA VAL A 272 37.94 -7.26 4.33
C VAL A 272 36.83 -6.51 5.06
N THR A 273 35.65 -7.13 5.14
CA THR A 273 34.49 -6.60 5.87
C THR A 273 34.52 -7.08 7.32
N THR A 274 34.80 -6.17 8.24
CA THR A 274 34.77 -6.44 9.69
C THR A 274 33.46 -5.95 10.32
N TYR A 275 32.96 -6.70 11.30
CA TYR A 275 31.70 -6.41 11.99
C TYR A 275 31.98 -6.23 13.49
N THR A 276 31.80 -5.03 14.03
CA THR A 276 32.06 -4.74 15.46
C THR A 276 30.76 -4.44 16.20
N THR A 277 30.48 -5.16 17.29
CA THR A 277 29.26 -4.93 18.07
C THR A 277 29.25 -3.53 18.67
N SER A 278 28.09 -2.86 18.57
CA SER A 278 27.93 -1.44 18.92
C SER A 278 27.05 -1.22 20.16
N ARG A 279 26.62 -2.31 20.83
CA ARG A 279 25.75 -2.27 22.02
C ARG A 279 26.35 -2.94 23.25
N ASP A 280 27.48 -3.63 23.12
CA ASP A 280 28.12 -4.36 24.21
C ASP A 280 29.22 -3.49 24.84
N GLU A 281 29.39 -3.56 26.17
CA GLU A 281 30.43 -2.81 26.89
C GLU A 281 31.86 -3.26 26.53
N ILE A 282 32.00 -4.46 25.95
CA ILE A 282 33.24 -4.97 25.36
C ILE A 282 32.96 -5.26 23.87
N PRO A 283 33.35 -4.35 22.95
CA PRO A 283 33.08 -4.51 21.53
C PRO A 283 33.70 -5.79 20.95
N SER A 284 32.86 -6.67 20.42
CA SER A 284 33.30 -7.90 19.76
C SER A 284 33.41 -7.68 18.26
N THR A 285 34.63 -7.85 17.70
CA THR A 285 34.90 -7.73 16.27
C THR A 285 34.96 -9.11 15.60
N PHE A 286 34.15 -9.29 14.57
CA PHE A 286 34.08 -10.51 13.76
C PHE A 286 34.65 -10.27 12.36
N ALA A 287 35.41 -11.25 11.83
CA ALA A 287 36.05 -11.17 10.52
C ALA A 287 35.14 -11.69 9.38
N SER A 288 33.96 -12.19 9.71
CA SER A 288 33.00 -12.75 8.76
C SER A 288 31.55 -12.46 9.13
N ALA A 289 30.73 -12.17 8.12
CA ALA A 289 29.29 -11.99 8.27
C ALA A 289 28.60 -13.22 8.89
N VAL A 290 29.15 -14.43 8.68
CA VAL A 290 28.60 -15.69 9.22
C VAL A 290 28.86 -15.82 10.73
N GLU A 291 29.96 -15.24 11.22
CA GLU A 291 30.30 -15.21 12.65
C GLU A 291 29.47 -14.16 13.38
N ALA A 292 29.35 -12.96 12.79
CA ALA A 292 28.45 -11.92 13.26
C ALA A 292 26.98 -12.39 13.27
N GLU A 293 26.52 -13.13 12.26
CA GLU A 293 25.18 -13.75 12.28
C GLU A 293 25.05 -14.74 13.44
N ARG A 294 26.01 -15.65 13.66
CA ARG A 294 25.96 -16.61 14.79
C ARG A 294 25.90 -15.92 16.15
N HIS A 295 26.65 -14.82 16.33
CA HIS A 295 26.57 -13.99 17.53
C HIS A 295 25.18 -13.35 17.68
N PHE A 296 24.68 -12.71 16.62
CA PHE A 296 23.35 -12.09 16.59
C PHE A 296 22.22 -13.08 16.90
N ARG A 297 22.26 -14.28 16.29
CA ARG A 297 21.27 -15.34 16.48
C ARG A 297 21.23 -15.87 17.92
N SER A 298 22.38 -15.90 18.60
CA SER A 298 22.50 -16.35 19.98
C SER A 298 22.08 -15.26 20.98
N ASN A 299 22.59 -14.03 20.79
CA ASN A 299 22.60 -13.02 21.84
C ASN A 299 21.51 -11.94 21.70
N TYR A 300 21.01 -11.67 20.50
CA TYR A 300 20.05 -10.58 20.25
C TYR A 300 18.71 -11.07 19.69
N LEU A 301 18.72 -12.01 18.74
CA LEU A 301 17.52 -12.53 18.06
C LEU A 301 16.42 -13.02 19.03
N PRO A 302 16.70 -13.76 20.13
CA PRO A 302 15.65 -14.29 21.00
C PRO A 302 14.80 -13.21 21.69
N GLY A 303 15.37 -12.03 21.96
CA GLY A 303 14.63 -10.88 22.52
C GLY A 303 14.03 -9.95 21.45
N LEU A 304 14.35 -10.17 20.18
CA LEU A 304 13.97 -9.33 19.05
C LEU A 304 12.72 -9.85 18.32
N VAL A 305 12.59 -11.17 18.17
CA VAL A 305 11.41 -11.79 17.53
C VAL A 305 10.20 -11.71 18.47
N ARG A 306 9.13 -11.08 18.01
CA ARG A 306 7.86 -10.97 18.73
C ARG A 306 6.74 -11.59 17.91
N SER A 307 5.76 -12.20 18.59
CA SER A 307 4.50 -12.64 17.99
C SER A 307 3.38 -11.72 18.43
N ALA A 308 2.45 -11.42 17.53
CA ALA A 308 1.30 -10.56 17.78
C ALA A 308 0.06 -11.06 17.02
N GLU A 309 -1.09 -11.02 17.68
CA GLU A 309 -2.39 -11.37 17.08
C GLU A 309 -2.98 -10.19 16.29
N GLU A 310 -2.87 -8.97 16.82
CA GLU A 310 -3.19 -7.73 16.09
C GLU A 310 -1.93 -6.86 15.94
N VAL A 311 -1.73 -6.34 14.73
CA VAL A 311 -0.67 -5.40 14.37
C VAL A 311 -1.28 -4.26 13.56
N THR A 312 -0.85 -3.02 13.77
CA THR A 312 -1.11 -1.90 12.85
C THR A 312 0.21 -1.32 12.36
N ILE A 313 0.33 -1.11 11.04
CA ILE A 313 1.49 -0.51 10.36
C ILE A 313 1.06 0.61 9.43
N GLY A 314 1.94 1.58 9.15
CA GLY A 314 1.67 2.59 8.13
C GLY A 314 1.62 2.01 6.70
N GLY A 315 0.76 2.56 5.84
CA GLY A 315 0.55 2.06 4.47
C GLY A 315 1.80 2.10 3.58
N VAL A 316 2.79 2.97 3.88
CA VAL A 316 4.09 3.00 3.18
C VAL A 316 4.90 1.73 3.47
N LEU A 317 4.87 1.25 4.72
CA LEU A 317 5.53 0.02 5.15
C LEU A 317 4.82 -1.21 4.59
N SER A 318 3.48 -1.20 4.55
CA SER A 318 2.67 -2.33 4.08
C SER A 318 2.98 -2.73 2.62
N ARG A 319 3.39 -1.76 1.78
CA ARG A 319 3.82 -2.00 0.39
C ARG A 319 5.27 -2.49 0.25
N ARG A 320 6.10 -2.33 1.29
CA ARG A 320 7.55 -2.61 1.29
C ARG A 320 7.94 -3.88 2.08
N LEU A 321 6.96 -4.62 2.62
CA LEU A 321 7.22 -5.79 3.46
C LEU A 321 8.05 -6.86 2.73
N PRO A 322 9.04 -7.49 3.42
CA PRO A 322 9.96 -8.46 2.82
C PRO A 322 9.29 -9.82 2.54
N ASP A 323 8.26 -10.17 3.29
CA ASP A 323 7.45 -11.37 3.07
C ASP A 323 6.49 -11.17 1.89
N ARG A 324 6.77 -11.88 0.79
CA ARG A 324 5.97 -11.84 -0.44
C ARG A 324 4.55 -12.39 -0.27
N THR A 325 4.32 -13.26 0.71
CA THR A 325 2.98 -13.82 0.96
C THR A 325 2.10 -12.80 1.68
N LEU A 326 2.65 -12.15 2.69
CA LEU A 326 1.97 -11.07 3.41
C LEU A 326 1.75 -9.84 2.53
N ASN A 327 2.77 -9.39 1.80
CA ASN A 327 2.68 -8.23 0.90
C ASN A 327 1.58 -8.46 -0.17
N ARG A 328 1.58 -9.63 -0.82
CA ARG A 328 0.50 -10.01 -1.76
C ARG A 328 -0.88 -10.07 -1.10
N THR A 329 -0.99 -10.61 0.12
CA THR A 329 -2.28 -10.66 0.83
C THR A 329 -2.84 -9.26 1.11
N ILE A 330 -1.96 -8.29 1.40
CA ILE A 330 -2.31 -6.88 1.58
C ILE A 330 -2.66 -6.22 0.23
N GLU A 331 -1.93 -6.51 -0.85
CA GLU A 331 -2.21 -6.02 -2.21
C GLU A 331 -3.56 -6.53 -2.75
N ASP A 332 -3.84 -7.83 -2.59
CA ASP A 332 -5.12 -8.45 -2.93
C ASP A 332 -6.27 -7.83 -2.09
N ALA A 333 -6.02 -7.47 -0.83
CA ALA A 333 -7.00 -6.78 0.03
C ALA A 333 -7.21 -5.31 -0.37
N TRP A 334 -6.14 -4.56 -0.62
CA TRP A 334 -6.19 -3.16 -1.06
C TRP A 334 -6.91 -3.03 -2.41
N THR A 335 -6.72 -4.00 -3.31
CA THR A 335 -7.43 -4.06 -4.60
C THR A 335 -8.94 -4.23 -4.42
N ARG A 336 -9.38 -5.06 -3.46
CA ARG A 336 -10.81 -5.21 -3.13
C ARG A 336 -11.39 -3.92 -2.53
N GLU A 337 -10.71 -3.36 -1.53
CA GLU A 337 -11.14 -2.14 -0.83
C GLU A 337 -11.15 -0.91 -1.76
N THR A 338 -10.20 -0.81 -2.69
CA THR A 338 -10.15 0.29 -3.69
C THR A 338 -11.29 0.19 -4.71
N ARG A 339 -11.80 -1.02 -4.99
CA ARG A 339 -12.99 -1.23 -5.84
C ARG A 339 -14.31 -0.95 -5.09
N SER A 340 -14.38 -1.28 -3.81
CA SER A 340 -15.52 -0.95 -2.93
C SER A 340 -15.01 -0.67 -1.52
N PRO A 341 -14.92 0.61 -1.08
CA PRO A 341 -14.25 1.00 0.16
C PRO A 341 -15.16 0.83 1.37
N SER A 342 -15.80 -0.33 1.48
CA SER A 342 -16.89 -0.60 2.42
C SER A 342 -16.42 -0.63 3.88
N ASN A 343 -15.21 -1.12 4.16
CA ASN A 343 -14.65 -1.14 5.51
C ASN A 343 -14.11 0.25 5.88
N MET A 344 -13.41 0.91 4.95
CA MET A 344 -12.91 2.28 5.13
C MET A 344 -14.07 3.28 5.37
N MET A 345 -15.20 3.14 4.65
CA MET A 345 -16.40 3.95 4.92
C MET A 345 -17.00 3.69 6.30
N GLN A 346 -16.98 2.44 6.81
CA GLN A 346 -17.48 2.12 8.15
C GLN A 346 -16.60 2.72 9.25
N GLU A 347 -15.27 2.56 9.14
CA GLU A 347 -14.27 3.14 10.05
C GLU A 347 -14.37 4.68 10.07
N LEU A 348 -14.42 5.31 8.89
CA LEU A 348 -14.61 6.76 8.75
C LEU A 348 -15.94 7.22 9.37
N ALA A 349 -17.06 6.54 9.07
CA ALA A 349 -18.36 6.89 9.64
C ALA A 349 -18.41 6.70 11.17
N GLY A 350 -17.63 5.77 11.73
CA GLY A 350 -17.43 5.64 13.17
C GLY A 350 -16.67 6.83 13.74
N ARG A 351 -15.46 7.10 13.22
CA ARG A 351 -14.59 8.18 13.71
C ARG A 351 -15.18 9.57 13.51
N PHE A 352 -15.91 9.82 12.41
CA PHE A 352 -16.58 11.11 12.19
C PHE A 352 -17.64 11.40 13.26
N ARG A 353 -18.41 10.39 13.69
CA ARG A 353 -19.37 10.56 14.81
C ARG A 353 -18.66 10.81 16.13
N GLN A 354 -17.55 10.10 16.41
CA GLN A 354 -16.70 10.35 17.58
C GLN A 354 -16.11 11.77 17.58
N ALA A 355 -15.77 12.29 16.39
CA ALA A 355 -15.31 13.66 16.21
C ALA A 355 -16.43 14.73 16.28
N GLY A 356 -17.69 14.34 16.52
CA GLY A 356 -18.84 15.25 16.63
C GLY A 356 -19.43 15.70 15.29
N LEU A 357 -19.16 15.01 14.18
CA LEU A 357 -19.74 15.29 12.87
C LEU A 357 -21.00 14.44 12.62
N ASN A 358 -21.96 15.00 11.90
CA ASN A 358 -23.23 14.37 11.56
C ASN A 358 -23.05 13.49 10.31
N VAL A 359 -23.24 12.18 10.46
CA VAL A 359 -23.16 11.20 9.35
C VAL A 359 -24.56 10.67 9.03
N PHE A 360 -25.04 10.96 7.83
CA PHE A 360 -26.42 10.73 7.37
C PHE A 360 -26.46 9.97 6.04
N ARG A 361 -27.66 9.56 5.61
CA ARG A 361 -27.90 8.97 4.28
C ARG A 361 -28.74 9.94 3.45
N HIS A 362 -28.36 10.14 2.20
CA HIS A 362 -29.12 10.93 1.22
C HIS A 362 -28.89 10.34 -0.20
N ARG A 363 -29.45 10.92 -1.28
CA ARG A 363 -29.31 10.45 -2.69
C ARG A 363 -29.32 8.92 -2.86
N ARG A 364 -30.51 8.31 -2.69
CA ARG A 364 -30.74 6.84 -2.76
C ARG A 364 -29.93 6.00 -1.75
N GLY A 365 -29.54 6.57 -0.61
CA GLY A 365 -28.94 5.85 0.52
C GLY A 365 -27.42 5.95 0.66
N MET A 366 -26.76 6.75 -0.19
CA MET A 366 -25.34 7.07 -0.07
C MET A 366 -25.03 7.79 1.25
N LEU A 367 -23.86 7.52 1.84
CA LEU A 367 -23.43 8.12 3.10
C LEU A 367 -22.71 9.46 2.88
N PHE A 368 -23.14 10.46 3.64
CA PHE A 368 -22.56 11.81 3.66
C PHE A 368 -22.21 12.24 5.09
N VAL A 369 -21.26 13.16 5.22
CA VAL A 369 -20.83 13.76 6.49
C VAL A 369 -20.87 15.28 6.40
N SER A 370 -21.39 15.94 7.43
CA SER A 370 -21.51 17.40 7.55
C SER A 370 -21.27 17.82 9.01
N PRO A 371 -20.78 19.04 9.30
CA PRO A 371 -20.79 19.57 10.66
C PRO A 371 -22.21 19.87 11.14
N ILE A 372 -23.09 20.26 10.22
CA ILE A 372 -24.47 20.68 10.50
C ILE A 372 -25.37 19.45 10.68
N ARG A 373 -26.27 19.50 11.67
CA ARG A 373 -27.28 18.46 11.88
C ARG A 373 -28.51 18.77 11.04
N ILE A 374 -28.63 18.04 9.94
CA ILE A 374 -29.73 18.13 8.96
C ILE A 374 -31.10 17.86 9.60
N ARG A 375 -32.09 18.68 9.22
CA ARG A 375 -33.49 18.64 9.69
C ARG A 375 -34.43 19.09 8.59
N ALA A 376 -35.43 18.27 8.27
CA ALA A 376 -36.55 18.69 7.42
C ALA A 376 -37.16 20.01 7.94
N PHE A 377 -37.54 20.90 7.02
CA PHE A 377 -38.19 22.16 7.36
C PHE A 377 -39.65 21.88 7.74
N VAL A 378 -40.04 22.18 8.99
CA VAL A 378 -41.38 21.90 9.52
C VAL A 378 -41.96 23.18 10.13
N HIS A 379 -42.35 24.10 9.24
CA HIS A 379 -43.09 25.31 9.57
C HIS A 379 -44.25 25.48 8.58
N GLU A 380 -45.35 26.08 9.01
CA GLU A 380 -46.43 26.48 8.11
C GLU A 380 -45.95 27.64 7.23
N GLN A 381 -46.26 27.61 5.93
CA GLN A 381 -45.70 28.52 4.93
C GLN A 381 -45.93 30.01 5.24
N GLY A 382 -46.98 30.36 5.99
CA GLY A 382 -47.28 31.73 6.40
C GLY A 382 -46.40 32.29 7.54
N GLY A 383 -45.56 31.48 8.18
CA GLY A 383 -44.67 31.90 9.27
C GLY A 383 -43.26 32.33 8.84
N VAL A 384 -42.99 32.42 7.54
CA VAL A 384 -41.63 32.50 6.96
C VAL A 384 -41.58 33.56 5.86
N SER A 385 -40.39 34.11 5.56
CA SER A 385 -40.25 35.10 4.48
C SER A 385 -40.58 34.50 3.10
N PRO A 386 -41.15 35.29 2.17
CA PRO A 386 -41.41 34.84 0.80
C PRO A 386 -40.15 34.36 0.07
N SER A 387 -38.99 34.98 0.36
CA SER A 387 -37.69 34.59 -0.19
C SER A 387 -37.25 33.19 0.22
N VAL A 388 -37.43 32.82 1.50
CA VAL A 388 -37.13 31.48 2.00
C VAL A 388 -38.09 30.44 1.41
N ASN A 389 -39.39 30.75 1.34
CA ASN A 389 -40.36 29.85 0.70
C ASN A 389 -39.99 29.60 -0.78
N ALA A 390 -39.63 30.65 -1.54
CA ALA A 390 -39.21 30.53 -2.94
C ALA A 390 -37.92 29.71 -3.11
N ILE A 391 -36.95 29.82 -2.19
CA ILE A 391 -35.76 28.94 -2.17
C ILE A 391 -36.16 27.48 -1.95
N LEU A 392 -37.00 27.20 -0.96
CA LEU A 392 -37.42 25.84 -0.62
C LEU A 392 -38.22 25.19 -1.77
N GLU A 393 -39.14 25.92 -2.39
CA GLU A 393 -39.91 25.46 -3.55
C GLU A 393 -39.02 25.21 -4.78
N ALA A 394 -38.06 26.10 -5.06
CA ALA A 394 -37.15 25.94 -6.20
C ALA A 394 -36.20 24.73 -6.05
N VAL A 395 -35.73 24.43 -4.84
CA VAL A 395 -34.91 23.24 -4.56
C VAL A 395 -35.77 21.97 -4.54
N ALA A 396 -37.01 22.02 -4.04
CA ALA A 396 -37.95 20.90 -4.11
C ALA A 396 -38.33 20.54 -5.56
N ALA A 397 -38.58 21.55 -6.40
CA ALA A 397 -38.94 21.39 -7.81
C ALA A 397 -37.74 21.03 -8.71
N THR A 398 -36.51 21.21 -8.26
CA THR A 398 -35.30 20.79 -8.98
C THR A 398 -34.24 20.29 -8.00
N PRO A 399 -34.28 19.00 -7.63
CA PRO A 399 -33.22 18.37 -6.85
C PRO A 399 -31.84 18.55 -7.50
N SER A 400 -30.83 18.76 -6.67
CA SER A 400 -29.42 18.97 -7.04
C SER A 400 -29.16 20.21 -7.91
N ILE A 401 -30.03 21.22 -7.84
CA ILE A 401 -29.83 22.54 -8.44
C ILE A 401 -28.56 23.23 -7.91
N ASN A 402 -27.81 23.92 -8.77
CA ASN A 402 -26.65 24.70 -8.35
C ASN A 402 -27.06 26.04 -7.72
N ARG A 403 -26.24 26.59 -6.80
CA ARG A 403 -26.39 27.97 -6.30
C ARG A 403 -26.61 29.01 -7.39
N LYS A 404 -25.92 28.90 -8.53
CA LYS A 404 -26.06 29.84 -9.65
C LYS A 404 -27.43 29.71 -10.30
N GLU A 405 -27.80 28.50 -10.71
CA GLU A 405 -29.08 28.18 -11.32
C GLU A 405 -30.28 28.55 -10.43
N LEU A 406 -30.14 28.39 -9.11
CA LEU A 406 -31.11 28.85 -8.12
C LEU A 406 -31.25 30.38 -8.12
N ALA A 407 -30.13 31.11 -8.06
CA ALA A 407 -30.15 32.57 -8.09
C ALA A 407 -30.66 33.12 -9.43
N ASP A 408 -30.32 32.49 -10.55
CA ASP A 408 -30.78 32.87 -11.88
C ASP A 408 -32.30 32.64 -12.01
N LYS A 409 -32.81 31.48 -11.60
CA LYS A 409 -34.28 31.19 -11.54
C LYS A 409 -35.04 32.17 -10.66
N LEU A 410 -34.48 32.59 -9.52
CA LEU A 410 -35.12 33.48 -8.55
C LEU A 410 -34.92 34.98 -8.87
N THR A 411 -34.26 35.33 -9.99
CA THR A 411 -34.05 36.73 -10.39
C THR A 411 -34.47 37.07 -11.83
N VAL A 412 -35.18 36.16 -12.51
CA VAL A 412 -35.66 36.35 -13.91
C VAL A 412 -36.56 37.59 -14.06
N ASP A 413 -37.44 37.83 -13.10
CA ASP A 413 -38.52 38.84 -13.19
C ASP A 413 -38.18 40.19 -12.51
N LEU A 414 -36.89 40.44 -12.18
CA LEU A 414 -36.45 41.61 -11.42
C LEU A 414 -35.79 42.70 -12.29
N SER A 415 -35.84 43.95 -11.82
CA SER A 415 -35.13 45.06 -12.46
C SER A 415 -33.62 44.96 -12.24
N ILE A 416 -32.83 45.56 -13.13
CA ILE A 416 -31.35 45.53 -13.06
C ILE A 416 -30.84 46.16 -11.74
N GLU A 417 -31.55 47.16 -11.21
CA GLU A 417 -31.19 47.86 -9.97
C GLU A 417 -31.59 47.03 -8.73
N ASP A 418 -32.68 46.27 -8.79
CA ASP A 418 -33.14 45.38 -7.72
C ASP A 418 -32.31 44.10 -7.59
N ILE A 419 -31.71 43.62 -8.69
CA ILE A 419 -31.05 42.31 -8.78
C ILE A 419 -29.91 42.14 -7.77
N GLU A 420 -29.08 43.15 -7.51
CA GLU A 420 -27.96 43.02 -6.56
C GLU A 420 -28.45 42.92 -5.12
N SER A 421 -29.43 43.74 -4.75
CA SER A 421 -30.07 43.71 -3.42
C SER A 421 -30.73 42.36 -3.15
N HIS A 422 -31.51 41.86 -4.11
CA HIS A 422 -32.16 40.55 -4.00
C HIS A 422 -31.16 39.40 -3.97
N LYS A 423 -30.04 39.46 -4.71
CA LYS A 423 -28.98 38.44 -4.65
C LYS A 423 -28.27 38.42 -3.29
N LEU A 424 -28.08 39.56 -2.63
CA LEU A 424 -27.54 39.62 -1.27
C LEU A 424 -28.52 39.08 -0.21
N ALA A 425 -29.83 39.35 -0.36
CA ALA A 425 -30.87 38.77 0.48
C ALA A 425 -30.94 37.23 0.31
N LEU A 426 -31.08 36.75 -0.93
CA LEU A 426 -31.10 35.31 -1.26
C LEU A 426 -29.85 34.58 -0.75
N ALA A 427 -28.66 35.18 -0.86
CA ALA A 427 -27.42 34.60 -0.33
C ALA A 427 -27.39 34.52 1.20
N SER A 428 -28.04 35.47 1.89
CA SER A 428 -28.16 35.49 3.35
C SER A 428 -29.17 34.45 3.84
N ASP A 429 -30.35 34.40 3.22
CA ASP A 429 -31.41 33.43 3.52
C ASP A 429 -30.97 31.99 3.24
N LEU A 430 -30.33 31.75 2.09
CA LEU A 430 -29.75 30.44 1.77
C LEU A 430 -28.65 30.03 2.75
N ARG A 431 -27.81 30.97 3.20
CA ARG A 431 -26.78 30.69 4.21
C ARG A 431 -27.42 30.31 5.55
N TRP A 432 -28.49 30.99 5.96
CA TRP A 432 -29.24 30.64 7.17
C TRP A 432 -29.87 29.24 7.09
N LEU A 433 -30.58 28.95 5.98
CA LEU A 433 -31.17 27.64 5.70
C LEU A 433 -30.14 26.50 5.73
N ILE A 434 -28.93 26.73 5.21
CA ILE A 434 -27.83 25.77 5.28
C ILE A 434 -27.35 25.61 6.73
N SER A 435 -27.14 26.70 7.49
CA SER A 435 -26.63 26.62 8.87
C SER A 435 -27.59 25.91 9.84
N GLU A 436 -28.90 26.05 9.68
CA GLU A 436 -29.90 25.31 10.48
C GLU A 436 -30.11 23.86 9.99
N GLY A 437 -29.54 23.50 8.83
CA GLY A 437 -29.61 22.16 8.25
C GLY A 437 -30.91 21.87 7.49
N HIS A 438 -31.61 22.92 7.04
CA HIS A 438 -32.85 22.86 6.28
C HIS A 438 -32.64 22.73 4.77
N VAL A 439 -31.48 23.14 4.26
CA VAL A 439 -30.98 22.86 2.90
C VAL A 439 -29.61 22.22 3.02
N ILE A 440 -29.34 21.16 2.26
CA ILE A 440 -28.03 20.51 2.22
C ILE A 440 -27.22 21.07 1.04
N GLU A 441 -26.12 21.76 1.34
CA GLU A 441 -25.07 22.04 0.34
C GLU A 441 -24.11 20.85 0.25
N PHE A 442 -23.83 20.38 -0.96
CA PHE A 442 -22.85 19.32 -1.22
C PHE A 442 -21.53 19.86 -1.77
N ASN A 443 -20.47 19.06 -1.65
CA ASN A 443 -19.11 19.41 -2.10
C ASN A 443 -18.96 19.60 -3.63
N ASP A 444 -20.03 19.38 -4.41
CA ASP A 444 -20.15 19.64 -5.84
C ASP A 444 -20.91 20.96 -6.15
N THR A 445 -21.23 21.75 -5.12
CA THR A 445 -22.03 23.00 -5.12
C THR A 445 -23.52 22.86 -5.49
N SER A 446 -24.02 21.62 -5.54
CA SER A 446 -25.46 21.36 -5.66
C SER A 446 -26.19 21.44 -4.31
N LEU A 447 -27.50 21.67 -4.37
CA LEU A 447 -28.39 21.82 -3.23
C LEU A 447 -29.49 20.74 -3.30
N ASP A 448 -29.72 20.00 -2.21
CA ASP A 448 -30.92 19.18 -2.03
C ASP A 448 -31.63 19.54 -0.71
N LEU A 449 -32.90 19.14 -0.58
CA LEU A 449 -33.60 19.11 0.71
C LEU A 449 -33.26 17.84 1.51
N PRO A 450 -33.41 17.85 2.85
CA PRO A 450 -33.11 16.75 3.79
C PRO A 450 -33.58 15.32 3.39
#